data_AF-A0A432SW56-F1
#
_entry.id   AF-A0A432SW56-F1
#
_cell.length_a   1.000
_cell.length_b   1.000
_cell.length_c   1.000
_cell.angle_alpha   90.00
_cell.angle_beta   90.00
_cell.angle_gamma   90.00
#
_symmetry.space_group_name_H-M   'P 1'
#
loop_
_entity.id
_entity.type
_entity.pdbx_description
1 polymer ?
#
loop_
_entity_poly.entity_id
_entity_poly.type
_entity_poly.pdbx_seq_one_letter_code
_entity_poly.pdbx_strand_id
1 'polypeptide(L)' 'MQLKTISLIGLLFIPILSIANQTNFTIKVYESMDIKKLIEEAKEALPEDRIKIESLIRKKIAKAHRENNANG' A
#
# COMPACT_ATOMS: atom_id res chain seq x y z
N MET A 1 -35.92 35.46 -22.66
CA MET A 1 -34.51 35.12 -22.35
C MET A 1 -34.46 34.54 -20.94
N GLN A 2 -33.50 33.64 -20.69
CA GLN A 2 -33.27 32.93 -19.41
C GLN A 2 -34.21 31.73 -19.21
N LEU A 3 -33.78 30.50 -18.93
CA LEU A 3 -32.59 29.98 -18.25
C LEU A 3 -32.14 28.68 -18.95
N LYS A 4 -30.92 28.65 -19.51
CA LYS A 4 -30.23 27.41 -19.91
C LYS A 4 -29.29 27.05 -18.78
N THR A 5 -29.51 25.93 -18.08
CA THR A 5 -28.47 25.10 -17.44
C THR A 5 -29.14 23.93 -16.72
N ILE A 6 -29.52 22.90 -17.46
CA ILE A 6 -29.82 21.60 -16.86
C ILE A 6 -28.48 21.00 -16.46
N SER A 7 -28.24 21.06 -15.15
CA SER A 7 -27.33 20.26 -14.32
C SER A 7 -26.54 19.17 -15.05
N LEU A 8 -25.26 19.46 -15.34
CA LEU A 8 -24.26 18.50 -15.81
C LEU A 8 -23.24 18.18 -14.69
N ILE A 9 -23.73 17.85 -13.50
CA ILE A 9 -22.88 17.59 -12.30
C ILE A 9 -22.95 16.12 -11.83
N GLY A 10 -23.67 15.26 -12.55
CA GLY A 10 -23.96 13.89 -12.09
C GLY A 10 -22.91 12.80 -12.36
N LEU A 11 -21.76 13.08 -13.00
CA LEU A 11 -20.93 12.00 -13.56
C LEU A 11 -19.44 11.97 -13.17
N LEU A 12 -19.03 12.68 -12.11
CA LEU A 12 -17.62 12.76 -11.70
C LEU A 12 -17.24 11.99 -10.43
N PHE A 13 -18.09 11.08 -9.93
CA PHE A 13 -17.89 10.48 -8.59
C PHE A 13 -17.81 8.94 -8.53
N ILE A 14 -17.38 8.25 -9.58
CA ILE A 14 -17.05 6.82 -9.49
C ILE A 14 -15.80 6.57 -10.36
N PRO A 15 -14.63 6.14 -9.82
CA PRO A 15 -14.50 4.97 -8.95
C PRO A 15 -13.37 5.08 -7.88
N ILE A 16 -13.68 5.53 -6.66
CA ILE A 16 -12.71 5.43 -5.54
C ILE A 16 -12.54 3.96 -5.08
N LEU A 17 -13.52 3.10 -5.37
CA LEU A 17 -13.54 1.71 -4.92
C LEU A 17 -12.49 0.80 -5.60
N SER A 18 -11.97 1.17 -6.78
CA SER A 18 -11.02 0.32 -7.51
C SER A 18 -9.59 0.38 -6.94
N ILE A 19 -9.23 1.45 -6.23
CA ILE A 19 -7.87 1.68 -5.70
C ILE A 19 -7.63 0.83 -4.43
N ALA A 20 -8.68 0.58 -3.64
CA ALA A 20 -8.59 -0.20 -2.41
C ALA A 20 -8.23 -1.69 -2.66
N ASN A 21 -8.69 -2.27 -3.77
CA ASN A 21 -8.42 -3.67 -4.07
C ASN A 21 -7.00 -3.88 -4.61
N GLN A 22 -6.50 -2.95 -5.44
CA GLN A 22 -5.11 -2.98 -5.94
C GLN A 22 -4.10 -2.87 -4.80
N THR A 23 -4.31 -1.93 -3.87
CA THR A 23 -3.39 -1.71 -2.74
C THR A 23 -3.34 -2.92 -1.79
N ASN A 24 -4.46 -3.60 -1.53
CA ASN A 24 -4.49 -4.81 -0.70
C ASN A 24 -3.72 -5.99 -1.31
N PHE A 25 -3.75 -6.15 -2.64
CA PHE A 25 -3.02 -7.22 -3.32
C PHE A 25 -1.50 -7.00 -3.20
N THR A 26 -1.03 -5.78 -3.44
CA THR A 26 0.40 -5.45 -3.35
C THR A 26 0.94 -5.61 -1.93
N ILE A 27 0.16 -5.25 -0.91
CA ILE A 27 0.53 -5.44 0.51
C ILE A 27 0.72 -6.93 0.83
N LYS A 28 -0.20 -7.81 0.39
CA LYS A 28 -0.07 -9.26 0.59
C LYS A 28 1.17 -9.83 -0.08
N VAL A 29 1.50 -9.36 -1.27
CA VAL A 29 2.72 -9.78 -1.99
C VAL A 29 3.95 -9.41 -1.18
N TYR A 30 4.04 -8.17 -0.66
CA TYR A 30 5.16 -7.73 0.17
C TYR A 30 5.23 -8.47 1.52
N GLU A 31 4.10 -8.75 2.17
CA GLU A 31 4.09 -9.51 3.43
C GLU A 31 4.67 -10.92 3.28
N SER A 32 4.49 -11.55 2.12
CA SER A 32 5.07 -12.87 1.83
C SER A 32 6.56 -12.85 1.49
N MET A 33 7.12 -11.67 1.21
CA MET A 33 8.46 -11.51 0.64
C MET A 33 9.56 -11.44 1.72
N ASP A 34 10.76 -11.98 1.44
CA ASP A 34 11.89 -11.89 2.36
C ASP A 34 12.40 -10.46 2.56
N ILE A 35 13.03 -10.19 3.70
CA ILE A 35 13.58 -8.87 4.03
C ILE A 35 14.54 -8.38 2.94
N LYS A 36 15.41 -9.25 2.39
CA LYS A 36 16.34 -8.88 1.31
C LYS A 36 15.62 -8.40 0.06
N LYS A 37 14.54 -9.09 -0.31
CA LYS A 37 13.75 -8.80 -1.49
C LYS A 37 12.91 -7.52 -1.30
N LEU A 38 12.38 -7.29 -0.09
CA LEU A 38 11.74 -6.03 0.28
C LEU A 38 12.69 -4.83 0.19
N ILE A 39 13.98 -5.02 0.53
CA ILE A 39 14.98 -3.95 0.43
C ILE A 39 15.23 -3.58 -1.04
N GLU A 40 15.33 -4.56 -1.94
CA GLU A 40 15.46 -4.29 -3.38
C GLU A 40 14.21 -3.58 -3.92
N GLU A 41 13.03 -4.02 -3.53
CA GLU A 41 11.78 -3.39 -3.97
C GLU A 41 11.62 -1.96 -3.46
N ALA A 42 12.10 -1.66 -2.24
CA ALA A 42 12.11 -0.29 -1.70
C ALA A 42 13.05 0.66 -2.46
N LYS A 43 14.02 0.14 -3.23
CA LYS A 43 14.90 0.98 -4.06
C LYS A 43 14.22 1.39 -5.37
N GLU A 44 13.39 0.52 -5.93
CA GLU A 44 12.70 0.74 -7.20
C GLU A 44 11.27 1.31 -7.03
N ALA A 45 10.69 1.19 -5.83
CA ALA A 45 9.34 1.65 -5.55
C ALA A 45 9.21 3.18 -5.44
N LEU A 46 8.00 3.66 -5.77
CA LEU A 46 7.59 5.04 -5.54
C LEU A 46 7.61 5.39 -4.04
N PRO A 47 7.75 6.67 -3.67
CA PRO A 47 7.85 7.10 -2.27
C PRO A 47 6.73 6.58 -1.35
N GLU A 48 5.49 6.53 -1.85
CA GLU A 48 4.33 6.04 -1.09
C GLU A 48 4.41 4.55 -0.74
N ASP A 49 4.92 3.74 -1.67
CA ASP A 49 5.06 2.29 -1.47
C ASP A 49 6.35 1.96 -0.71
N ARG A 50 7.41 2.77 -0.90
CA ARG A 50 8.64 2.68 -0.11
C ARG A 50 8.36 2.80 1.39
N ILE A 51 7.53 3.77 1.81
CA ILE A 51 7.16 3.94 3.23
C ILE A 51 6.49 2.67 3.79
N LYS A 52 5.61 2.04 3.00
CA LYS A 52 4.94 0.79 3.39
C LYS A 52 5.92 -0.37 3.46
N ILE A 53 6.79 -0.52 2.46
CA ILE A 53 7.81 -1.58 2.40
C ILE A 53 8.79 -1.45 3.57
N GLU A 54 9.27 -0.24 3.87
CA GLU A 54 10.13 0.02 5.03
C GLU A 54 9.43 -0.33 6.36
N SER A 55 8.14 0.00 6.48
CA SER A 55 7.34 -0.38 7.65
C SER A 55 7.24 -1.90 7.80
N LEU A 56 7.06 -2.63 6.68
CA LEU A 56 7.04 -4.09 6.67
C LEU A 56 8.39 -4.69 7.07
N ILE A 57 9.51 -4.12 6.57
CA ILE A 57 10.86 -4.54 6.95
C ILE A 57 11.05 -4.39 8.48
N ARG A 58 10.71 -3.23 9.03
CA ARG A 58 10.80 -2.99 10.48
C ARG A 58 9.95 -3.99 11.28
N LYS A 59 8.73 -4.28 10.82
CA LYS A 59 7.83 -5.26 11.46
C LYS A 59 8.41 -6.68 11.44
N LYS A 60 9.02 -7.10 10.33
CA LYS A 60 9.67 -8.42 10.20
C LYS A 60 10.90 -8.54 11.09
N ILE A 61 11.75 -7.51 11.14
CA ILE A 61 12.92 -7.46 12.04
C ILE A 61 12.46 -7.54 13.49
N ALA A 62 11.49 -6.73 13.90
CA ALA A 62 10.95 -6.75 15.26
C ALA A 62 10.28 -8.08 15.62
N LYS A 63 9.66 -8.77 14.66
CA LYS A 63 9.13 -10.13 14.85
C LYS A 63 10.27 -11.13 15.08
N ALA A 64 11.30 -11.12 14.23
CA ALA A 64 12.46 -12.00 14.38
C ALA A 64 13.17 -11.79 15.72
N HIS A 65 13.33 -10.54 16.17
CA HIS A 65 13.89 -10.26 17.51
C HIS A 65 13.02 -10.81 18.64
N ARG A 66 11.70 -10.70 18.56
CA ARG A 66 10.78 -11.26 19.57
C ARG A 66 10.83 -12.78 19.61
N GLU A 67 10.85 -13.44 18.46
CA GLU A 67 10.95 -14.90 18.36
C GLU A 67 12.32 -15.39 18.87
N ASN A 68 13.39 -14.66 18.56
CA ASN A 68 14.73 -14.97 19.06
C ASN A 68 14.85 -14.77 20.58
N ASN A 69 14.17 -13.76 21.14
CA ASN A 69 14.18 -13.49 22.59
C ASN A 69 13.21 -14.39 23.38
N ALA A 70 12.24 -15.03 22.71
CA ALA A 70 11.32 -15.98 23.34
C ALA A 70 11.88 -17.42 23.40
N ASN A 71 12.91 -17.71 22.59
CA ASN A 71 13.56 -19.02 22.51
C ASN A 71 14.96 -19.04 23.15
N GLY A 72 15.36 -17.96 23.84
CA GLY A 72 16.64 -17.80 24.52
C GLY A 72 16.55 -18.05 26.02
#